data_AF-A0A9P3MUF8-F1
#
_entry.id   AF-A0A9P3MUF8-F1
#
_cell.length_a   1.000
_cell.length_b   1.000
_cell.length_c   1.000
_cell.angle_alpha   90.00
_cell.angle_beta   90.00
_cell.angle_gamma   90.00
#
_symmetry.space_group_name_H-M   'P 1'
#
loop_
_entity.id
_entity.type
_entity.pdbx_description
1 polymer ?
#
loop_
_entity_poly.entity_id
_entity_poly.type
_entity_poly.pdbx_seq_one_letter_code
_entity_poly.pdbx_strand_id
1 'polypeptide(L)'
;MRARARERERERERERERERVREREKEGESERERGREREREKEGGERERERERERERERERERERERERDRERERERQRKRRRIERRRDTLTCVSPLNVVKQRDKCRLILDLRKVNTHLEAPKFKYEGLNRVAELIRRDDWMFSIDLKSGYHHVEIHPSCWQFLGFQFEGIYYSFQSLPFGLATAPFVFTQLIKQLAKRWRASGVRVVPYVDDLLFLCDSHQQACSTRTTVLQDLNAAGFVINGKKSHLHPSRQLRFLGLEIDSTRGTP
;
A
#
# COMPACT_ATOMS: atom_id res chain seq x y z
N MET A 1 -16.02 -79.53 -60.09
CA MET A 1 -15.03 -78.47 -60.36
C MET A 1 -15.60 -77.04 -60.33
N ARG A 2 -16.82 -76.77 -60.80
CA ARG A 2 -17.40 -75.39 -60.86
C ARG A 2 -17.85 -74.77 -59.52
N ALA A 3 -18.21 -75.57 -58.51
CA ALA A 3 -18.65 -75.05 -57.20
C ALA A 3 -17.49 -74.45 -56.36
N ARG A 4 -16.33 -75.13 -56.31
CA ARG A 4 -15.12 -74.66 -55.60
C ARG A 4 -14.53 -73.36 -56.20
N ALA A 5 -14.72 -73.10 -57.49
CA ALA A 5 -14.26 -71.88 -58.13
C ALA A 5 -15.11 -70.65 -57.73
N ARG A 6 -16.45 -70.81 -57.69
CA ARG A 6 -17.38 -69.76 -57.25
C ARG A 6 -17.25 -69.43 -55.76
N GLU A 7 -16.94 -70.43 -54.94
CA GLU A 7 -16.72 -70.24 -53.51
C GLU A 7 -15.43 -69.43 -53.24
N ARG A 8 -14.33 -69.76 -53.93
CA ARG A 8 -13.08 -68.99 -53.88
C ARG A 8 -13.23 -67.56 -54.38
N GLU A 9 -14.08 -67.34 -55.39
CA GLU A 9 -14.36 -66.01 -55.93
C GLU A 9 -15.15 -65.13 -54.93
N ARG A 10 -16.19 -65.71 -54.29
CA ARG A 10 -16.92 -65.05 -53.20
C ARG A 10 -16.05 -64.78 -51.97
N GLU A 11 -15.13 -65.69 -51.66
CA GLU A 11 -14.18 -65.51 -50.56
C GLU A 11 -13.20 -64.36 -50.84
N ARG A 12 -12.66 -64.27 -52.07
CA ARG A 12 -11.84 -63.13 -52.52
C ARG A 12 -12.61 -61.81 -52.52
N GLU A 13 -13.89 -61.83 -52.88
CA GLU A 13 -14.74 -60.64 -52.86
C GLU A 13 -15.01 -60.16 -51.43
N ARG A 14 -15.30 -61.08 -50.50
CA ARG A 14 -15.40 -60.79 -49.06
C ARG A 14 -14.09 -60.30 -48.46
N GLU A 15 -12.96 -60.83 -48.93
CA GLU A 15 -11.64 -60.39 -48.49
C GLU A 15 -11.35 -58.96 -48.95
N ARG A 16 -11.65 -58.63 -50.22
CA ARG A 16 -11.57 -57.26 -50.75
C ARG A 16 -12.52 -56.30 -50.02
N GLU A 17 -13.71 -56.75 -49.66
CA GLU A 17 -14.67 -55.93 -48.92
C GLU A 17 -14.18 -55.66 -47.49
N ARG A 18 -13.63 -56.68 -46.80
CA ARG A 18 -12.97 -56.52 -45.49
C ARG A 18 -11.77 -55.58 -45.56
N GLU A 19 -11.01 -55.65 -46.64
CA GLU A 19 -9.86 -54.76 -46.87
C GLU A 19 -10.29 -53.31 -47.04
N ARG A 20 -11.35 -53.05 -47.84
CA ARG A 20 -11.95 -51.71 -47.98
C ARG A 20 -12.53 -51.17 -46.68
N VAL A 21 -13.15 -52.02 -45.86
CA VAL A 21 -13.66 -51.61 -44.54
C VAL A 21 -12.50 -51.23 -43.62
N ARG A 22 -11.42 -52.03 -43.59
CA ARG A 22 -10.21 -51.72 -42.81
C ARG A 22 -9.52 -50.44 -43.28
N GLU A 23 -9.49 -50.18 -44.59
CA GLU A 23 -8.95 -48.93 -45.13
C GLU A 23 -9.79 -47.72 -44.68
N ARG A 24 -11.12 -47.80 -44.78
CA ARG A 24 -12.02 -46.74 -44.29
C ARG A 24 -11.93 -46.51 -42.79
N GLU A 25 -11.76 -47.57 -42.01
CA GLU A 25 -11.56 -47.48 -40.55
C GLU A 25 -10.23 -46.78 -40.23
N LYS A 26 -9.14 -47.15 -40.93
CA LYS A 26 -7.83 -46.49 -40.79
C LYS A 26 -7.86 -45.02 -41.21
N GLU A 27 -8.55 -44.70 -42.30
CA GLU A 27 -8.75 -43.32 -42.75
C GLU A 27 -9.55 -42.52 -41.71
N GLY A 28 -10.64 -43.09 -41.19
CA GLY A 28 -11.45 -42.48 -40.14
C GLY A 28 -10.70 -42.28 -38.81
N GLU A 29 -9.83 -43.21 -38.41
CA GLU A 29 -8.94 -43.04 -37.26
C GLU A 29 -7.90 -41.93 -37.50
N SER A 30 -7.31 -41.89 -38.69
CA SER A 30 -6.34 -40.85 -39.08
C SER A 30 -6.98 -39.45 -39.10
N GLU A 31 -8.22 -39.32 -39.56
CA GLU A 31 -8.95 -38.04 -39.54
C GLU A 31 -9.29 -37.60 -38.11
N ARG A 32 -9.70 -38.53 -37.23
CA ARG A 32 -9.97 -38.24 -35.82
C ARG A 32 -8.71 -37.82 -35.08
N GLU A 33 -7.57 -38.44 -35.37
CA GLU A 33 -6.28 -38.08 -34.78
C GLU A 33 -5.84 -36.68 -35.21
N ARG A 34 -5.94 -36.36 -36.51
CA ARG A 34 -5.71 -35.00 -37.03
C ARG A 34 -6.67 -33.96 -36.45
N GLY A 35 -7.93 -34.34 -36.19
CA GLY A 35 -8.91 -33.48 -35.54
C GLY A 35 -8.50 -33.13 -34.10
N ARG A 36 -8.10 -34.14 -33.31
CA ARG A 36 -7.60 -33.96 -31.93
C ARG A 36 -6.31 -33.14 -31.88
N GLU A 37 -5.42 -33.33 -32.84
CA GLU A 37 -4.18 -32.56 -32.94
C GLU A 37 -4.46 -31.07 -33.19
N ARG A 38 -5.36 -30.76 -34.14
CA ARG A 38 -5.81 -29.38 -34.41
C ARG A 38 -6.50 -28.72 -33.21
N GLU A 39 -7.28 -29.48 -32.44
CA GLU A 39 -7.90 -28.97 -31.20
C GLU A 39 -6.85 -28.67 -30.13
N ARG A 40 -5.86 -29.56 -29.93
CA ARG A 40 -4.74 -29.32 -29.00
C ARG A 40 -3.91 -28.11 -29.40
N GLU A 41 -3.66 -27.91 -30.69
CA GLU A 41 -2.96 -26.73 -31.20
C GLU A 41 -3.76 -25.44 -30.94
N LYS A 42 -5.08 -25.46 -31.18
CA LYS A 42 -5.96 -24.32 -30.89
C LYS A 42 -6.00 -23.99 -29.41
N GLU A 43 -6.23 -24.99 -28.55
CA GLU A 43 -6.20 -24.80 -27.10
C GLU A 43 -4.83 -24.33 -26.60
N GLY A 44 -3.74 -24.88 -27.16
CA GLY A 44 -2.38 -24.44 -26.86
C GLY A 44 -2.17 -22.97 -27.19
N GLY A 45 -2.60 -22.55 -28.38
CA GLY A 45 -2.53 -21.15 -28.82
C GLY A 45 -3.42 -20.21 -28.01
N GLU A 46 -4.61 -20.64 -27.58
CA GLU A 46 -5.48 -19.85 -26.70
C GLU A 46 -4.87 -19.67 -25.30
N ARG A 47 -4.34 -20.74 -24.71
CA ARG A 47 -3.63 -20.68 -23.41
C ARG A 47 -2.39 -19.80 -23.46
N GLU A 48 -1.66 -19.83 -24.58
CA GLU A 48 -0.48 -18.97 -24.78
C GLU A 48 -0.87 -17.49 -24.88
N ARG A 49 -1.92 -17.16 -25.65
CA ARG A 49 -2.48 -15.80 -25.73
C ARG A 49 -3.01 -15.31 -24.38
N GLU A 50 -3.64 -16.18 -23.59
CA GLU A 50 -4.13 -15.83 -22.25
C GLU A 50 -2.97 -15.51 -21.30
N ARG A 51 -1.91 -16.33 -21.31
CA ARG A 51 -0.68 -16.06 -20.54
C ARG A 51 0.00 -14.76 -20.98
N GLU A 52 0.01 -14.47 -22.27
CA GLU A 52 0.59 -13.23 -22.80
C GLU A 52 -0.19 -12.00 -22.33
N ARG A 53 -1.53 -12.05 -22.37
CA ARG A 53 -2.40 -11.01 -21.81
C ARG A 53 -2.22 -10.82 -20.31
N GLU A 54 -2.05 -11.91 -19.56
CA GLU A 54 -1.81 -11.85 -18.12
C GLU A 54 -0.48 -11.17 -17.80
N ARG A 55 0.59 -11.52 -18.53
CA ARG A 55 1.91 -10.86 -18.43
C ARG A 55 1.84 -9.39 -18.81
N GLU A 56 1.06 -9.04 -19.82
CA GLU A 56 0.88 -7.64 -20.24
C GLU A 56 0.16 -6.83 -19.15
N ARG A 57 -0.92 -7.37 -18.55
CA ARG A 57 -1.60 -6.77 -17.39
C ARG A 57 -0.68 -6.61 -16.18
N GLU A 58 0.19 -7.59 -15.93
CA GLU A 58 1.15 -7.53 -14.84
C GLU A 58 2.19 -6.41 -15.07
N ARG A 59 2.72 -6.30 -16.29
CA ARG A 59 3.62 -5.21 -16.69
C ARG A 59 2.94 -3.84 -16.60
N GLU A 60 1.67 -3.75 -16.96
CA GLU A 60 0.91 -2.51 -16.85
C GLU A 60 0.72 -2.10 -15.38
N ARG A 61 0.35 -3.04 -14.50
CA ARG A 61 0.29 -2.81 -13.05
C ARG A 61 1.63 -2.39 -12.47
N GLU A 62 2.73 -2.98 -12.95
CA GLU A 62 4.08 -2.62 -12.51
C GLU A 62 4.46 -1.19 -12.94
N ARG A 63 4.17 -0.82 -14.19
CA ARG A 63 4.36 0.55 -14.70
C ARG A 63 3.50 1.57 -13.94
N GLU A 64 2.27 1.22 -13.60
CA GLU A 64 1.39 2.08 -12.80
C GLU A 64 1.95 2.31 -11.40
N ARG A 65 2.42 1.24 -10.73
CA ARG A 65 3.12 1.33 -9.43
C ARG A 65 4.39 2.18 -9.53
N GLU A 66 5.14 2.07 -10.62
CA GLU A 66 6.34 2.88 -10.85
C GLU A 66 6.00 4.37 -11.04
N ARG A 67 4.99 4.67 -11.86
CA ARG A 67 4.48 6.05 -12.03
C ARG A 67 3.96 6.63 -10.71
N GLU A 68 3.29 5.82 -9.89
CA GLU A 68 2.83 6.24 -8.57
C GLU A 68 4.00 6.55 -7.64
N ARG A 69 5.03 5.70 -7.62
CA ARG A 69 6.29 5.95 -6.88
C ARG A 69 6.99 7.21 -7.35
N ASP A 70 7.02 7.49 -8.64
CA ASP A 70 7.66 8.69 -9.18
C ASP A 70 6.87 9.97 -8.86
N ARG A 71 5.54 9.93 -8.97
CA ARG A 71 4.66 11.02 -8.48
C ARG A 71 4.83 11.24 -6.98
N GLU A 72 4.95 10.17 -6.20
CA GLU A 72 5.21 10.25 -4.76
C GLU A 72 6.58 10.89 -4.47
N ARG A 73 7.63 10.49 -5.19
CA ARG A 73 8.96 11.09 -5.11
C ARG A 73 8.93 12.57 -5.47
N GLU A 74 8.20 12.95 -6.51
CA GLU A 74 8.06 14.34 -6.93
C GLU A 74 7.30 15.17 -5.89
N ARG A 75 6.17 14.67 -5.37
CA ARG A 75 5.44 15.29 -4.26
C ARG A 75 6.31 15.42 -3.02
N GLU A 76 7.12 14.41 -2.70
CA GLU A 76 8.06 14.47 -1.58
C GLU A 76 9.14 15.53 -1.82
N ARG A 77 9.67 15.66 -3.05
CA ARG A 77 10.62 16.71 -3.43
C ARG A 77 9.99 18.10 -3.31
N GLN A 78 8.77 18.28 -3.80
CA GLN A 78 8.03 19.54 -3.68
C GLN A 78 7.75 19.89 -2.20
N ARG A 79 7.38 18.91 -1.37
CA ARG A 79 7.20 19.10 0.08
C ARG A 79 8.50 19.45 0.78
N LYS A 80 9.61 18.78 0.44
CA LYS A 80 10.94 19.14 0.99
C LYS A 80 11.30 20.58 0.62
N ARG A 81 10.96 21.03 -0.58
CA ARG A 81 11.15 22.43 -1.02
C ARG A 81 10.23 23.43 -0.30
N ARG A 82 8.99 23.04 0.02
CA ARG A 82 7.98 23.88 0.70
C ARG A 82 8.05 23.85 2.24
N ARG A 83 9.01 23.15 2.85
CA ARG A 83 9.11 23.12 4.33
C ARG A 83 9.67 24.40 4.91
N ILE A 84 10.68 24.94 4.24
CA ILE A 84 11.47 26.08 4.69
C ILE A 84 11.69 26.98 3.48
N GLU A 85 11.34 28.25 3.60
CA GLU A 85 11.52 29.23 2.54
C GLU A 85 12.46 30.35 3.00
N ARG A 86 13.33 30.80 2.09
CA ARG A 86 14.14 32.01 2.30
C ARG A 86 13.23 33.22 2.36
N ARG A 87 13.36 34.04 3.39
CA ARG A 87 12.53 35.23 3.60
C ARG A 87 13.28 36.48 3.13
N ARG A 88 12.58 37.30 2.35
CA ARG A 88 13.00 38.66 1.98
C ARG A 88 12.31 39.72 2.83
N ASP A 89 11.15 39.36 3.39
CA ASP A 89 10.35 40.22 4.26
C ASP A 89 10.84 40.14 5.71
N THR A 90 10.48 41.15 6.50
CA THR A 90 10.80 41.23 7.93
C THR A 90 10.12 40.09 8.71
N LEU A 91 10.91 39.36 9.49
CA LEU A 91 10.43 38.37 10.44
C LEU A 91 10.18 39.03 11.80
N THR A 92 9.03 38.75 12.42
CA THR A 92 8.74 39.21 13.79
C THR A 92 9.57 38.45 14.82
N CYS A 93 9.80 37.16 14.60
CA CYS A 93 10.62 36.33 15.48
C CYS A 93 11.66 35.56 14.67
N VAL A 94 12.90 35.59 15.15
CA VAL A 94 14.01 34.78 14.66
C VAL A 94 14.49 33.93 15.83
N SER A 95 14.32 32.62 15.71
CA SER A 95 14.64 31.65 16.74
C SER A 95 15.87 30.82 16.34
N PRO A 96 16.72 30.40 17.29
CA PRO A 96 17.84 29.50 17.01
C PRO A 96 17.38 28.18 16.38
N LEU A 97 18.14 27.68 15.40
CA LEU A 97 17.92 26.36 14.81
C LEU A 97 18.95 25.37 15.33
N ASN A 98 18.48 24.29 15.95
CA ASN A 98 19.32 23.23 16.49
C ASN A 98 19.23 21.97 15.61
N VAL A 99 20.31 21.18 15.60
CA VAL A 99 20.33 19.87 14.91
C VAL A 99 20.52 18.77 15.94
N VAL A 100 19.54 17.86 16.03
CA VAL A 100 19.64 16.66 16.86
C VAL A 100 19.85 15.45 15.98
N LYS A 101 20.91 14.68 16.26
CA LYS A 101 21.16 13.38 15.61
C LYS A 101 20.41 12.30 16.39
N GLN A 102 19.52 11.60 15.70
CA GLN A 102 18.82 10.44 16.24
C GLN A 102 19.11 9.23 15.34
N ARG A 103 19.97 8.34 15.80
CA ARG A 103 20.57 7.27 14.97
C ARG A 103 21.17 7.88 13.70
N ASP A 104 20.74 7.44 12.53
CA ASP A 104 21.24 7.91 11.22
C ASP A 104 20.50 9.14 10.67
N LYS A 105 19.60 9.75 11.45
CA LYS A 105 18.78 10.89 10.99
C LYS A 105 19.09 12.17 11.77
N CYS A 106 19.44 13.22 11.05
CA CYS A 106 19.47 14.58 11.58
C CYS A 106 18.05 15.16 11.59
N ARG A 107 17.65 15.79 12.70
CA ARG A 107 16.40 16.53 12.83
C ARG A 107 16.68 17.98 13.15
N LEU A 108 16.10 18.87 12.36
CA LEU A 108 16.10 20.29 12.64
C LEU A 108 15.04 20.58 13.70
N ILE A 109 15.43 21.25 14.77
CA ILE A 109 14.55 21.68 15.87
C ILE A 109 14.66 23.19 15.99
N LEU A 110 13.55 23.89 15.78
CA LEU A 110 13.48 25.32 15.97
C LEU A 110 13.23 25.60 17.45
N ASP A 111 14.11 26.37 18.10
CA ASP A 111 13.98 26.70 19.51
C ASP A 111 12.89 27.75 19.72
N LEU A 112 11.65 27.28 19.79
CA LEU A 112 10.45 28.11 19.93
C LEU A 112 10.06 28.35 21.39
N ARG A 113 10.96 28.15 22.37
CA ARG A 113 10.61 28.34 23.81
C ARG A 113 9.95 29.69 24.08
N LYS A 114 10.49 30.78 23.53
CA LYS A 114 9.93 32.14 23.68
C LYS A 114 8.63 32.33 22.89
N VAL A 115 8.52 31.78 21.68
CA VAL A 115 7.27 31.87 20.89
C VAL A 115 6.15 31.11 21.59
N ASN A 116 6.46 29.94 22.15
CA ASN A 116 5.51 29.08 22.85
C ASN A 116 4.90 29.73 24.11
N THR A 117 5.55 30.71 24.75
CA THR A 117 4.95 31.43 25.88
C THR A 117 3.78 32.33 25.46
N HIS A 118 3.66 32.62 24.17
CA HIS A 118 2.56 33.40 23.59
C HIS A 118 1.49 32.52 22.93
N LEU A 119 1.60 31.19 23.08
CA LEU A 119 0.66 30.23 22.50
C LEU A 119 -0.11 29.50 23.60
N GLU A 120 -1.41 29.35 23.39
CA GLU A 120 -2.23 28.46 24.20
C GLU A 120 -2.25 27.07 23.57
N ALA A 121 -1.45 26.16 24.11
CA ALA A 121 -1.45 24.76 23.69
C ALA A 121 -2.50 23.96 24.48
N PRO A 122 -3.56 23.44 23.84
CA PRO A 122 -4.58 22.69 24.56
C PRO A 122 -4.01 21.39 25.13
N LYS A 123 -4.44 21.02 26.35
CA LYS A 123 -4.15 19.70 26.91
C LYS A 123 -4.98 18.65 26.18
N PHE A 124 -4.36 17.53 25.82
CA PHE A 124 -5.03 16.41 25.17
C PHE A 124 -4.37 15.09 25.56
N LYS A 125 -5.09 13.99 25.31
CA LYS A 125 -4.58 12.63 25.52
C LYS A 125 -4.39 11.93 24.17
N TYR A 126 -3.27 11.21 24.06
CA TYR A 126 -3.04 10.26 22.98
C TYR A 126 -3.87 9.00 23.22
N GLU A 127 -4.32 8.40 22.13
CA GLU A 127 -4.75 7.01 22.17
C GLU A 127 -3.49 6.15 22.06
N GLY A 128 -3.32 5.17 22.94
CA GLY A 128 -2.08 4.39 23.03
C GLY A 128 -2.37 2.93 23.34
N LEU A 129 -1.37 2.25 23.92
CA LEU A 129 -1.43 0.81 24.21
C LEU A 129 -2.65 0.41 25.05
N ASN A 130 -3.09 1.22 26.01
CA ASN A 130 -4.30 0.95 26.80
C ASN A 130 -5.53 0.76 25.90
N ARG A 131 -5.64 1.56 24.83
CA ARG A 131 -6.75 1.43 23.89
C ARG A 131 -6.62 0.21 22.99
N VAL A 132 -5.39 -0.25 22.73
CA VAL A 132 -5.15 -1.51 22.02
C VAL A 132 -5.67 -2.68 22.85
N ALA A 133 -5.29 -2.76 24.13
CA ALA A 133 -5.74 -3.81 25.05
C ALA A 133 -7.27 -3.87 25.19
N GLU A 134 -7.95 -2.72 25.16
CA GLU A 134 -9.42 -2.65 25.19
C GLU A 134 -10.09 -3.13 23.88
N LEU A 135 -9.42 -2.97 22.74
CA LEU A 135 -10.03 -3.18 21.42
C LEU A 135 -9.65 -4.51 20.78
N ILE A 136 -8.49 -5.07 21.13
CA ILE A 136 -7.97 -6.29 20.54
C ILE A 136 -8.85 -7.49 20.94
N ARG A 137 -9.09 -8.37 19.98
CA ARG A 137 -9.80 -9.63 20.17
C ARG A 137 -8.88 -10.78 19.80
N ARG A 138 -9.21 -11.96 20.32
CA ARG A 138 -8.52 -13.19 19.97
C ARG A 138 -8.58 -13.42 18.45
N ASP A 139 -7.45 -13.81 17.89
CA ASP A 139 -7.25 -14.13 16.46
C ASP A 139 -7.43 -12.96 15.48
N ASP A 140 -7.47 -11.72 15.97
CA ASP A 140 -7.50 -10.51 15.15
C ASP A 140 -6.35 -10.46 14.14
N TRP A 141 -6.68 -10.02 12.94
CA TRP A 141 -5.70 -9.62 11.93
C TRP A 141 -5.36 -8.15 12.11
N MET A 142 -4.08 -7.84 12.09
CA MET A 142 -3.56 -6.53 12.40
C MET A 142 -2.62 -6.04 11.30
N PHE A 143 -2.65 -4.74 11.04
CA PHE A 143 -1.65 -4.07 10.22
C PHE A 143 -1.37 -2.69 10.80
N SER A 144 -0.17 -2.18 10.57
CA SER A 144 0.24 -0.86 11.07
C SER A 144 0.79 0.03 9.96
N ILE A 145 0.57 1.33 10.10
CA ILE A 145 1.04 2.35 9.16
C ILE A 145 1.86 3.38 9.95
N ASP A 146 3.11 3.60 9.53
CA ASP A 146 3.99 4.68 9.99
C ASP A 146 3.91 5.83 8.98
N LEU A 147 3.56 7.03 9.42
CA LEU A 147 3.53 8.22 8.58
C LEU A 147 4.94 8.83 8.46
N LYS A 148 5.34 9.17 7.24
CA LYS A 148 6.67 9.73 6.98
C LYS A 148 6.73 11.21 7.35
N SER A 149 7.48 11.59 8.39
CA SER A 149 7.68 13.00 8.76
C SER A 149 6.36 13.75 9.03
N GLY A 150 5.46 13.18 9.84
CA GLY A 150 4.06 13.61 9.92
C GLY A 150 3.84 15.10 10.10
N TYR A 151 4.50 15.75 11.07
CA TYR A 151 4.32 17.19 11.31
C TYR A 151 4.56 18.05 10.06
N HIS A 152 5.59 17.72 9.29
CA HIS A 152 5.94 18.49 8.09
C HIS A 152 5.00 18.24 6.89
N HIS A 153 3.94 17.44 7.04
CA HIS A 153 2.85 17.36 6.07
C HIS A 153 1.79 18.43 6.28
N VAL A 154 1.75 19.03 7.47
CA VAL A 154 0.75 20.04 7.83
C VAL A 154 1.34 21.40 7.55
N GLU A 155 0.79 22.06 6.52
CA GLU A 155 1.14 23.43 6.17
C GLU A 155 0.59 24.41 7.22
N ILE A 156 1.36 25.47 7.46
CA ILE A 156 1.01 26.55 8.37
C ILE A 156 0.50 27.72 7.53
N HIS A 157 -0.57 28.36 8.00
CA HIS A 157 -1.12 29.55 7.35
C HIS A 157 -0.06 30.66 7.20
N PRO A 158 0.02 31.36 6.04
CA PRO A 158 1.07 32.35 5.77
C PRO A 158 1.24 33.45 6.82
N SER A 159 0.17 33.85 7.49
CA SER A 159 0.21 34.87 8.56
C SER A 159 1.07 34.48 9.76
N CYS A 160 1.31 33.18 9.96
CA CYS A 160 2.10 32.67 11.09
C CYS A 160 3.59 32.50 10.74
N TRP A 161 3.98 32.53 9.46
CA TRP A 161 5.37 32.32 9.05
C TRP A 161 6.34 33.34 9.66
N GLN A 162 5.88 34.57 9.92
CA GLN A 162 6.70 35.62 10.55
C GLN A 162 7.18 35.28 11.97
N PHE A 163 6.55 34.31 12.65
CA PHE A 163 6.92 33.87 14.00
C PHE A 163 7.83 32.63 14.01
N LEU A 164 7.99 31.98 12.86
CA LEU A 164 8.67 30.67 12.73
C LEU A 164 9.99 30.80 11.96
N GLY A 165 10.61 31.97 12.11
CA GLY A 165 11.84 32.33 11.42
C GLY A 165 13.10 31.81 12.11
N PHE A 166 14.16 31.59 11.33
CA PHE A 166 15.52 31.36 11.82
C PHE A 166 16.55 31.98 10.87
N GLN A 167 17.79 32.13 11.33
CA GLN A 167 18.91 32.61 10.53
C GLN A 167 19.91 31.48 10.32
N PHE A 168 20.42 31.35 9.10
CA PHE A 168 21.52 30.45 8.77
C PHE A 168 22.45 31.14 7.78
N GLU A 169 23.74 31.22 8.11
CA GLU A 169 24.77 31.88 7.29
C GLU A 169 24.39 33.30 6.84
N GLY A 170 23.83 34.10 7.77
CA GLY A 170 23.40 35.47 7.48
C GLY A 170 22.10 35.60 6.68
N ILE A 171 21.52 34.48 6.24
CA ILE A 171 20.27 34.44 5.47
C ILE A 171 19.11 34.04 6.40
N TYR A 172 17.98 34.74 6.26
CA TYR A 172 16.77 34.44 6.99
C TYR A 172 15.87 33.45 6.26
N TYR A 173 15.32 32.52 7.02
CA TYR A 173 14.41 31.48 6.56
C TYR A 173 13.19 31.40 7.49
N SER A 174 12.10 30.82 7.02
CA SER A 174 10.94 30.48 7.86
C SER A 174 10.34 29.13 7.50
N PHE A 175 9.82 28.43 8.50
CA PHE A 175 9.07 27.20 8.30
C PHE A 175 7.65 27.49 7.81
N GLN A 176 7.24 26.81 6.73
CA GLN A 176 5.88 26.87 6.18
C GLN A 176 5.03 25.65 6.55
N SER A 177 5.62 24.68 7.26
CA SER A 177 4.95 23.48 7.80
C SER A 177 5.30 23.32 9.27
N LEU A 178 4.52 22.55 10.04
CA LEU A 178 4.72 22.41 11.50
C LEU A 178 6.17 22.02 11.84
N PRO A 179 6.97 22.93 12.46
CA PRO A 179 8.34 22.61 12.84
C PRO A 179 8.37 21.83 14.15
N PHE A 180 9.43 21.04 14.34
CA PHE A 180 9.75 20.55 15.67
C PHE A 180 10.09 21.72 16.60
N GLY A 181 9.54 21.70 17.81
CA GLY A 181 9.70 22.75 18.82
C GLY A 181 8.44 23.59 19.04
N LEU A 182 7.48 23.58 18.11
CA LEU A 182 6.22 24.31 18.25
C LEU A 182 5.26 23.60 19.21
N ALA A 183 4.83 24.26 20.28
CA ALA A 183 4.03 23.65 21.34
C ALA A 183 2.65 23.14 20.87
N THR A 184 2.04 23.80 19.89
CA THR A 184 0.73 23.42 19.34
C THR A 184 0.80 22.31 18.29
N ALA A 185 1.98 22.02 17.74
CA ALA A 185 2.13 21.06 16.64
C ALA A 185 1.60 19.65 16.97
N PRO A 186 1.89 19.06 18.15
CA PRO A 186 1.36 17.73 18.50
C PRO A 186 -0.17 17.71 18.60
N PHE A 187 -0.76 18.77 19.14
CA PHE A 187 -2.22 18.90 19.24
C PHE A 187 -2.85 18.97 17.85
N VAL A 188 -2.40 19.90 17.00
CA VAL A 188 -2.93 20.09 15.65
C VAL A 188 -2.83 18.79 14.85
N PHE A 189 -1.66 18.15 14.85
CA PHE A 189 -1.45 16.90 14.14
C PHE A 189 -2.37 15.79 14.65
N THR A 190 -2.49 15.64 15.97
CA THR A 190 -3.38 14.64 16.57
C THR A 190 -4.84 14.88 16.21
N GLN A 191 -5.30 16.13 16.14
CA GLN A 191 -6.67 16.45 15.74
C GLN A 191 -6.95 16.04 14.29
N LEU A 192 -6.01 16.28 13.37
CA LEU A 192 -6.16 15.87 11.97
C LEU A 192 -6.30 14.35 11.85
N ILE A 193 -5.40 13.60 12.50
CA ILE A 193 -5.45 12.14 12.51
C ILE A 193 -6.74 11.64 13.17
N LYS A 194 -7.23 12.29 14.24
CA LYS A 194 -8.50 11.95 14.88
C LYS A 194 -9.70 12.09 13.95
N GLN A 195 -9.72 13.05 13.02
CA GLN A 195 -10.81 13.16 12.05
C GLN A 195 -10.84 11.97 11.08
N LEU A 196 -9.66 11.53 10.60
CA LEU A 196 -9.56 10.31 9.78
C LEU A 196 -9.96 9.06 10.57
N ALA A 197 -9.46 8.92 11.80
CA ALA A 197 -9.82 7.82 12.68
C ALA A 197 -11.33 7.79 12.97
N LYS A 198 -11.97 8.94 13.19
CA LYS A 198 -13.43 9.06 13.38
C LYS A 198 -14.19 8.54 12.16
N ARG A 199 -13.76 8.91 10.94
CA ARG A 199 -14.35 8.41 9.69
C ARG A 199 -14.22 6.89 9.58
N TRP A 200 -13.03 6.34 9.81
CA TRP A 200 -12.84 4.88 9.74
C TRP A 200 -13.64 4.12 10.79
N ARG A 201 -13.71 4.64 12.03
CA ARG A 201 -14.54 4.07 13.10
C ARG A 201 -16.02 4.07 12.77
N ALA A 202 -16.51 5.12 12.11
CA ALA A 202 -17.90 5.19 11.65
C ALA A 202 -18.20 4.09 10.61
N SER A 203 -17.20 3.65 9.85
CA SER A 203 -17.28 2.51 8.93
C SER A 203 -17.04 1.14 9.59
N GLY A 204 -16.99 1.08 10.93
CA GLY A 204 -16.80 -0.16 11.68
C GLY A 204 -15.34 -0.61 11.84
N VAL A 205 -14.37 0.20 11.43
CA VAL A 205 -12.94 -0.13 11.55
C VAL A 205 -12.42 0.17 12.96
N ARG A 206 -11.78 -0.82 13.58
CA ARG A 206 -11.06 -0.64 14.85
C ARG A 206 -9.66 -0.12 14.56
N VAL A 207 -9.39 1.11 14.99
CA VAL A 207 -8.11 1.80 14.77
C VAL A 207 -7.64 2.46 16.05
N VAL A 208 -6.34 2.39 16.32
CA VAL A 208 -5.65 3.07 17.44
C VAL A 208 -4.54 3.97 16.88
N PRO A 209 -4.80 5.29 16.76
CA PRO A 209 -3.81 6.25 16.30
C PRO A 209 -2.93 6.74 17.46
N TYR A 210 -1.61 6.67 17.29
CA TYR A 210 -0.63 7.26 18.19
C TYR A 210 0.37 8.11 17.40
N VAL A 211 0.14 9.43 17.36
CA VAL A 211 0.96 10.37 16.57
C VAL A 211 1.10 9.86 15.12
N ASP A 212 2.30 9.46 14.69
CA ASP A 212 2.61 8.99 13.35
C ASP A 212 2.32 7.49 13.14
N ASP A 213 2.09 6.73 14.21
CA ASP A 213 1.86 5.28 14.19
C ASP A 213 0.36 4.97 14.27
N LEU A 214 -0.18 4.31 13.25
CA LEU A 214 -1.59 3.91 13.19
C LEU A 214 -1.71 2.38 13.23
N LEU A 215 -2.40 1.83 14.23
CA LEU A 215 -2.69 0.39 14.31
C LEU A 215 -4.14 0.12 13.92
N PHE A 216 -4.35 -0.88 13.07
CA PHE A 216 -5.67 -1.35 12.66
C PHE A 216 -5.87 -2.79 13.10
N LEU A 217 -7.07 -3.07 13.62
CA LEU A 217 -7.50 -4.38 14.11
C LEU A 217 -8.73 -4.82 13.30
N CYS A 218 -8.71 -6.06 12.79
CA CYS A 218 -9.74 -6.59 11.90
C CYS A 218 -10.06 -8.03 12.29
N ASP A 219 -11.33 -8.42 12.15
CA ASP A 219 -11.81 -9.75 12.55
C ASP A 219 -11.37 -10.84 11.53
N SER A 220 -11.05 -10.45 10.28
CA SER A 220 -10.60 -11.38 9.23
C SER A 220 -9.50 -10.80 8.35
N HIS A 221 -8.71 -11.69 7.73
CA HIS A 221 -7.68 -11.30 6.77
C HIS A 221 -8.26 -10.52 5.59
N GLN A 222 -9.42 -10.93 5.09
CA GLN A 222 -10.09 -10.26 3.97
C GLN A 222 -10.51 -8.83 4.34
N GLN A 223 -11.06 -8.64 5.55
CA GLN A 223 -11.40 -7.31 6.07
C GLN A 223 -10.14 -6.45 6.27
N ALA A 224 -9.04 -7.02 6.74
CA ALA A 224 -7.79 -6.30 6.90
C ALA A 224 -7.25 -5.81 5.54
N CYS A 225 -7.30 -6.66 4.51
CA CYS A 225 -6.90 -6.31 3.16
C CYS A 225 -7.76 -5.20 2.54
N SER A 226 -9.10 -5.28 2.67
CA SER A 226 -10.00 -4.25 2.15
C SER A 226 -9.84 -2.93 2.90
N THR A 227 -9.82 -2.98 4.24
CA THR A 227 -9.61 -1.81 5.11
C THR A 227 -8.31 -1.11 4.80
N ARG A 228 -7.21 -1.86 4.67
CA ARG A 228 -5.91 -1.31 4.28
C ARG A 228 -5.99 -0.53 2.98
N THR A 229 -6.63 -1.08 1.94
CA THR A 229 -6.76 -0.39 0.65
C THR A 229 -7.49 0.94 0.81
N THR A 230 -8.63 0.96 1.50
CA THR A 230 -9.40 2.18 1.77
C THR A 230 -8.60 3.20 2.59
N VAL A 231 -7.93 2.76 3.66
CA VAL A 231 -7.13 3.63 4.53
C VAL A 231 -5.97 4.26 3.77
N LEU A 232 -5.27 3.49 2.92
CA LEU A 232 -4.18 4.01 2.10
C LEU A 232 -4.67 5.06 1.09
N GLN A 233 -5.84 4.85 0.48
CA GLN A 233 -6.48 5.81 -0.40
C GLN A 233 -6.86 7.09 0.35
N ASP A 234 -7.51 6.97 1.51
CA ASP A 234 -7.91 8.10 2.35
C ASP A 234 -6.69 8.92 2.81
N LEU A 235 -5.62 8.24 3.26
CA LEU A 235 -4.37 8.90 3.66
C LEU A 235 -3.72 9.65 2.49
N ASN A 236 -3.63 9.03 1.31
CA ASN A 236 -3.09 9.69 0.12
C ASN A 236 -3.94 10.89 -0.30
N ALA A 237 -5.27 10.78 -0.26
CA ALA A 237 -6.20 11.86 -0.57
C ALA A 237 -6.09 13.02 0.42
N ALA A 238 -5.89 12.72 1.70
CA ALA A 238 -5.60 13.72 2.74
C ALA A 238 -4.17 14.29 2.66
N GLY A 239 -3.35 13.79 1.73
CA GLY A 239 -1.98 14.25 1.55
C GLY A 239 -1.02 13.72 2.60
N PHE A 240 -1.27 12.58 3.24
CA PHE A 240 -0.27 11.91 4.05
C PHE A 240 0.59 10.97 3.20
N VAL A 241 1.88 10.93 3.50
CA VAL A 241 2.84 10.00 2.88
C VAL A 241 3.18 8.92 3.90
N ILE A 242 3.06 7.67 3.50
CA ILE A 242 3.37 6.52 4.35
C ILE A 242 4.85 6.15 4.26
N ASN A 243 5.36 5.49 5.28
CA ASN A 243 6.68 4.92 5.28
C ASN A 243 6.59 3.41 5.11
N GLY A 244 6.57 2.95 3.86
CA GLY A 244 6.38 1.52 3.54
C GLY A 244 7.41 0.58 4.18
N LYS A 245 8.63 1.05 4.46
CA LYS A 245 9.66 0.22 5.12
C LYS A 245 9.43 0.03 6.62
N LYS A 246 8.78 0.99 7.28
CA LYS A 246 8.46 0.90 8.71
C LYS A 246 7.04 0.44 8.99
N SER A 247 6.14 0.61 8.02
CA SER A 247 4.77 0.16 8.11
C SER A 247 4.69 -1.35 7.99
N HIS A 248 3.83 -1.99 8.77
CA HIS A 248 3.53 -3.40 8.65
C HIS A 248 2.24 -3.58 7.83
N LEU A 249 2.36 -3.47 6.50
CA LEU A 249 1.20 -3.41 5.59
C LEU A 249 0.59 -4.77 5.23
N HIS A 250 1.31 -5.86 5.44
CA HIS A 250 0.75 -7.19 5.26
C HIS A 250 0.04 -7.60 6.56
N PRO A 251 -1.27 -7.91 6.52
CA PRO A 251 -1.99 -8.29 7.72
C PRO A 251 -1.33 -9.50 8.40
N SER A 252 -1.15 -9.41 9.71
CA SER A 252 -0.58 -10.48 10.54
C SER A 252 -1.30 -10.55 11.88
N ARG A 253 -1.28 -11.71 12.53
CA ARG A 253 -1.76 -11.88 13.91
C ARG A 253 -0.72 -11.53 14.97
N GLN A 254 0.50 -11.25 14.53
CA GLN A 254 1.62 -10.83 15.35
C GLN A 254 2.30 -9.62 14.70
N LEU A 255 2.42 -8.51 15.43
CA LEU A 255 3.19 -7.36 14.97
C LEU A 255 3.74 -6.54 16.15
N ARG A 256 4.75 -5.70 15.88
CA ARG A 256 5.28 -4.75 16.86
C ARG A 256 4.61 -3.38 16.71
N PHE A 257 4.08 -2.82 17.79
CA PHE A 257 3.48 -1.49 17.84
C PHE A 257 3.91 -0.76 19.12
N LEU A 258 4.37 0.49 18.99
CA LEU A 258 4.88 1.31 20.10
C LEU A 258 5.91 0.61 20.99
N GLY A 259 6.72 -0.27 20.40
CA GLY A 259 7.77 -1.01 21.09
C GLY A 259 7.32 -2.35 21.69
N LEU A 260 6.02 -2.61 21.81
CA LEU A 260 5.49 -3.89 22.29
C LEU A 260 5.18 -4.84 21.15
N GLU A 261 5.36 -6.13 21.41
CA GLU A 261 4.93 -7.21 20.51
C GLU A 261 3.50 -7.58 20.86
N ILE A 262 2.60 -7.42 19.89
CA ILE A 262 1.18 -7.73 20.03
C ILE A 262 0.94 -9.04 19.30
N ASP A 263 0.43 -10.03 20.04
CA ASP A 263 0.05 -11.35 19.52
C ASP A 263 -1.43 -11.63 19.85
N SER A 264 -2.28 -11.60 18.83
CA SER A 264 -3.71 -11.85 18.98
C SER A 264 -4.06 -13.34 19.14
N THR A 265 -3.15 -14.26 18.80
CA THR A 265 -3.39 -15.72 18.93
C THR A 265 -3.26 -16.20 20.37
N ARG A 266 -2.31 -15.59 21.11
CA ARG A 266 -2.01 -15.95 22.50
C ARG A 266 -2.90 -15.23 23.51
N GLY A 267 -3.71 -14.27 23.07
CA GLY A 267 -4.59 -13.48 23.93
C GLY A 267 -3.82 -12.62 24.94
N THR A 268 -2.55 -12.32 24.68
CA THR A 268 -1.76 -11.42 25.52
C THR A 268 -2.29 -9.99 25.39
N PRO A 269 -2.73 -9.36 26.49
CA PRO A 269 -3.07 -7.94 26.51
C PRO A 269 -1.85 -7.05 26.29
#